data_AF-A0A6G1FT64-F1
#
_entry.id   AF-A0A6G1FT64-F1
#
_cell.length_a   1.000
_cell.length_b   1.000
_cell.length_c   1.000
_cell.angle_alpha   90.00
_cell.angle_beta   90.00
_cell.angle_gamma   90.00
#
_symmetry.space_group_name_H-M   'P 1'
#
loop_
_entity.id
_entity.type
_entity.pdbx_description
1 polymer ?
#
loop_
_entity_poly.entity_id
_entity_poly.type
_entity_poly.pdbx_seq_one_letter_code
_entity_poly.pdbx_strand_id
1 'polypeptide(L)'
;MPPARTGRRRNRKLEYLKCRHCRRDKQKCLPTERRPGQKCGRCQQKGFPCSENETSRTPQSSSSSSASLEEVQMMVEHLNYAHILRSTIHKTKKRISTPRNISKHRHNCRG
;
A
#
# COMPACT_ATOMS: atom_id res chain seq x y z
N MET A 1 42.39 7.80 11.96
CA MET A 1 41.69 7.80 10.66
C MET A 1 40.68 6.65 10.65
N PRO A 2 39.35 6.88 10.67
CA PRO A 2 38.37 5.79 10.54
C PRO A 2 38.26 5.35 9.07
N PRO A 3 38.03 4.05 8.78
CA PRO A 3 38.00 3.55 7.41
C PRO A 3 36.76 4.02 6.63
N ALA A 4 36.94 4.27 5.33
CA ALA A 4 35.90 4.64 4.39
C ALA A 4 34.85 3.52 4.24
N ARG A 5 33.57 3.87 4.38
CA ARG A 5 32.43 2.94 4.28
C ARG A 5 32.11 2.57 2.82
N THR A 6 33.00 1.86 2.14
CA THR A 6 32.72 1.32 0.80
C THR A 6 32.06 -0.05 0.90
N GLY A 7 30.75 -0.05 1.13
CA GLY A 7 29.94 -1.24 1.00
C GLY A 7 28.55 -0.87 0.53
N ARG A 8 28.17 -1.26 -0.70
CA ARG A 8 26.75 -1.34 -1.07
C ARG A 8 26.08 -2.14 0.03
N ARG A 9 25.25 -1.48 0.84
CA ARG A 9 24.49 -2.14 1.88
C ARG A 9 23.58 -3.11 1.17
N ARG A 10 24.01 -4.37 1.03
CA ARG A 10 23.12 -5.48 0.66
C ARG A 10 21.92 -5.28 1.54
N ASN A 11 20.76 -5.05 0.93
CA ASN A 11 19.52 -4.74 1.59
C ASN A 11 19.14 -6.00 2.38
N ARG A 12 19.79 -6.22 3.52
CA ARG A 12 19.52 -7.32 4.42
C ARG A 12 18.13 -7.02 4.91
N LYS A 13 17.15 -7.73 4.35
CA LYS A 13 15.75 -7.62 4.77
C LYS A 13 15.75 -7.90 6.26
N LEU A 14 15.61 -6.84 7.05
CA LEU A 14 15.49 -6.93 8.50
C LEU A 14 14.13 -7.60 8.75
N GLU A 15 14.09 -8.93 8.77
CA GLU A 15 12.93 -9.70 9.25
C GLU A 15 12.87 -9.59 10.77
N TYR A 16 12.52 -8.40 11.25
CA TYR A 16 12.41 -8.13 12.67
C TYR A 16 11.03 -8.55 13.12
N LEU A 17 10.97 -9.78 13.62
CA LEU A 17 9.89 -10.31 14.43
C LEU A 17 9.77 -9.45 15.70
N LYS A 18 8.78 -8.53 15.68
CA LYS A 18 8.50 -7.62 16.79
C LYS A 18 7.00 -7.64 17.08
N CYS A 19 6.64 -7.43 18.33
CA CYS A 19 5.24 -7.19 18.70
C CYS A 19 4.81 -5.78 18.29
N ARG A 20 3.50 -5.54 18.22
CA ARG A 20 2.90 -4.25 17.83
C ARG A 20 3.43 -3.06 18.62
N HIS A 21 3.50 -3.20 19.95
CA HIS A 21 3.94 -2.13 20.85
C HIS A 21 5.41 -1.75 20.60
N CYS A 22 6.30 -2.74 20.50
CA CYS A 22 7.71 -2.48 20.22
C CYS A 22 7.94 -1.94 18.80
N ARG A 23 7.07 -2.27 17.83
CA ARG A 23 7.08 -1.65 16.50
C ARG A 23 6.67 -0.18 16.54
N ARG A 24 5.53 0.13 17.17
CA ARG A 24 5.03 1.51 17.33
C ARG A 24 6.05 2.41 18.00
N ASP A 25 6.64 1.92 19.09
CA ASP A 25 7.60 2.68 19.87
C ASP A 25 9.02 2.66 19.29
N LYS A 26 9.22 1.95 18.16
CA LYS A 26 10.52 1.74 17.51
C LYS A 26 11.60 1.16 18.44
N GLN A 27 11.19 0.44 19.48
CA GLN A 27 12.11 -0.15 20.46
C GLN A 27 12.58 -1.55 20.05
N LYS A 28 13.61 -2.03 20.76
CA LYS A 28 14.09 -3.41 20.66
C LYS A 28 13.06 -4.36 21.29
N CYS A 29 12.77 -5.45 20.62
CA CYS A 29 11.81 -6.45 21.04
C CYS A 29 12.57 -7.73 21.38
N LEU A 30 12.95 -7.90 22.65
CA LEU A 30 13.73 -9.05 23.12
C LEU A 30 12.91 -9.88 24.11
N PRO A 31 13.07 -11.22 24.11
CA PRO A 31 13.83 -12.02 23.15
C PRO A 31 13.16 -12.05 21.76
N THR A 32 13.92 -12.22 20.68
CA THR A 32 13.38 -12.19 19.29
C THR A 32 12.54 -13.43 19.02
N GLU A 33 13.06 -14.61 19.38
CA GLU A 33 12.33 -15.87 19.36
C GLU A 33 11.56 -16.00 20.66
N ARG A 34 10.23 -16.03 20.57
CA ARG A 34 9.33 -16.27 21.70
C ARG A 34 8.44 -17.43 21.37
N ARG A 35 8.13 -18.23 22.39
CA ARG A 35 7.01 -19.17 22.28
C ARG A 35 5.70 -18.39 22.13
N PRO A 36 4.72 -18.91 21.37
CA PRO A 36 3.39 -18.32 21.31
C PRO A 36 2.84 -18.15 22.73
N GLY A 37 2.30 -16.95 23.02
CA GLY A 37 1.80 -16.58 24.35
C GLY A 37 2.81 -15.93 25.31
N GLN A 38 4.12 -15.94 25.00
CA GLN A 38 5.13 -15.28 25.86
C GLN A 38 5.28 -13.79 25.55
N LYS A 39 5.33 -12.96 26.61
CA LYS A 39 5.53 -11.51 26.49
C LYS A 39 7.01 -11.20 26.24
N CYS A 40 7.29 -10.13 25.49
CA CYS A 40 8.65 -9.58 25.41
C CYS A 40 9.02 -8.92 26.74
N GLY A 41 10.32 -8.88 27.08
CA GLY A 41 10.78 -8.35 28.37
C GLY A 41 10.31 -6.92 28.62
N ARG A 42 10.27 -6.08 27.59
CA ARG A 42 9.76 -4.70 27.70
C ARG A 42 8.26 -4.65 28.00
N CYS A 43 7.47 -5.50 27.34
CA CYS A 43 6.03 -5.58 27.59
C CYS A 43 5.72 -6.20 28.94
N GLN A 44 6.54 -7.14 29.40
CA GLN A 44 6.42 -7.73 30.74
C GLN A 44 6.72 -6.68 31.82
N GLN A 45 7.82 -5.94 31.69
CA GLN A 45 8.21 -4.89 32.63
C GLN A 45 7.21 -3.73 32.70
N LYS A 46 6.65 -3.34 31.55
CA LYS A 46 5.70 -2.22 31.46
C LYS A 46 4.24 -2.62 31.59
N GLY A 47 3.93 -3.91 31.74
CA GLY A 47 2.56 -4.41 31.81
C GLY A 47 1.75 -4.28 30.50
N PHE A 48 2.41 -4.09 29.34
CA PHE A 48 1.69 -3.94 28.07
C PHE A 48 1.14 -5.27 27.51
N PRO A 49 0.03 -5.23 26.76
CA PRO A 49 -0.44 -6.39 26.02
C PRO A 49 0.53 -6.70 24.87
N CYS A 50 1.37 -7.72 25.05
CA CYS A 50 2.32 -8.14 24.02
C CYS A 50 1.59 -9.00 22.98
N SER A 51 1.59 -8.56 21.72
CA SER A 51 1.13 -9.38 20.60
C SER A 51 2.18 -10.41 20.20
N GLU A 52 1.76 -11.41 19.40
CA GLU A 52 2.69 -12.30 18.71
C GLU A 52 3.61 -11.52 17.76
N ASN A 53 4.71 -12.17 17.39
CA ASN A 53 5.70 -11.63 16.49
C ASN A 53 5.12 -11.49 15.08
N GLU A 54 4.93 -10.25 14.64
CA GLU A 54 4.54 -9.99 13.27
C GLU A 54 5.81 -9.93 12.40
N THR A 55 5.77 -10.52 11.21
CA THR A 55 6.77 -10.20 10.16
C THR A 55 6.32 -8.95 9.41
N SER A 56 7.20 -8.32 8.64
CA SER A 56 6.81 -7.20 7.76
C SER A 56 6.13 -7.68 6.48
N ARG A 57 6.05 -9.01 6.26
CA ARG A 57 5.49 -9.63 5.06
C ARG A 57 4.10 -10.21 5.29
N THR A 58 3.71 -10.46 6.54
CA THR A 58 2.34 -10.89 6.83
C THR A 58 1.42 -9.69 6.64
N PRO A 59 0.51 -9.70 5.65
CA PRO A 59 -0.55 -8.71 5.59
C PRO A 59 -1.32 -8.78 6.91
N GLN A 60 -1.62 -7.63 7.49
CA GLN A 60 -2.34 -7.54 8.75
C GLN A 60 -3.72 -8.18 8.58
N SER A 61 -3.87 -9.45 8.98
CA SER A 61 -5.18 -10.09 9.10
C SER A 61 -5.93 -9.66 10.38
N SER A 62 -5.41 -8.68 11.11
CA SER A 62 -6.03 -8.14 12.32
C SER A 62 -7.04 -7.05 12.04
N SER A 63 -7.98 -7.37 11.17
CA SER A 63 -9.30 -6.79 11.20
C SER A 63 -10.22 -7.91 10.78
N SER A 64 -10.42 -8.86 11.69
CA SER A 64 -11.69 -9.59 11.75
C SER A 64 -12.78 -8.60 12.18
N SER A 65 -12.98 -7.57 11.37
CA SER A 65 -14.30 -7.04 11.13
C SER A 65 -14.94 -8.14 10.33
N SER A 66 -15.76 -8.98 10.96
CA SER A 66 -16.70 -9.82 10.24
C SER A 66 -17.63 -8.86 9.49
N ALA A 67 -17.16 -8.35 8.35
CA ALA A 67 -17.99 -7.52 7.51
C ALA A 67 -19.20 -8.36 7.18
N SER A 68 -20.38 -7.91 7.61
CA SER A 68 -21.60 -8.65 7.36
C SER A 68 -21.74 -8.85 5.84
N LEU A 69 -22.43 -9.90 5.42
CA LEU A 69 -22.66 -10.12 3.98
C LEU A 69 -23.32 -8.89 3.34
N GLU A 70 -24.12 -8.15 4.09
CA GLU A 70 -24.72 -6.87 3.68
C GLU A 70 -23.67 -5.76 3.50
N GLU A 71 -22.70 -5.61 4.41
CA GLU A 71 -21.63 -4.61 4.27
C GLU A 71 -20.75 -4.87 3.03
N VAL A 72 -20.46 -6.14 2.74
CA VAL A 72 -19.70 -6.52 1.53
C VAL A 72 -20.53 -6.25 0.27
N GLN A 73 -21.83 -6.59 0.28
CA GLN A 73 -22.74 -6.33 -0.83
C GLN A 73 -22.82 -4.83 -1.15
N MET A 74 -22.96 -3.99 -0.13
CA MET A 74 -22.99 -2.54 -0.29
C MET A 74 -21.68 -1.97 -0.86
N MET A 75 -20.51 -2.52 -0.49
CA MET A 75 -19.24 -2.09 -1.08
C MET A 75 -19.13 -2.44 -2.56
N VAL A 76 -19.58 -3.64 -2.97
CA VAL A 76 -19.55 -4.07 -4.37
C VAL A 76 -20.46 -3.20 -5.24
N GLU A 77 -21.64 -2.85 -4.75
CA GLU A 77 -22.59 -1.98 -5.46
C GLU A 77 -22.03 -0.58 -5.69
N HIS A 78 -21.41 0.03 -4.66
CA HIS A 78 -20.78 1.34 -4.81
C HIS A 78 -19.61 1.32 -5.80
N LEU A 79 -18.79 0.25 -5.80
CA LEU A 79 -17.71 0.11 -6.77
C LEU A 79 -18.24 -0.06 -8.20
N ASN A 80 -19.30 -0.84 -8.39
CA ASN A 80 -19.97 -1.01 -9.67
C ASN A 80 -20.58 0.30 -10.18
N TYR A 81 -21.27 1.05 -9.32
CA TYR A 81 -21.82 2.36 -9.67
C TYR A 81 -20.73 3.36 -10.08
N ALA A 82 -19.63 3.42 -9.32
CA ALA A 82 -18.48 4.27 -9.66
C ALA A 82 -17.83 3.87 -11.00
N HIS A 83 -17.77 2.58 -11.32
CA HIS A 83 -17.28 2.10 -12.62
C HIS A 83 -18.22 2.50 -13.78
N ILE A 84 -19.53 2.41 -13.57
CA ILE A 84 -20.54 2.84 -14.55
C ILE A 84 -20.42 4.35 -14.83
N LEU A 85 -20.32 5.19 -13.79
CA LEU A 85 -20.14 6.63 -13.95
C LEU A 85 -18.82 7.00 -14.66
N ARG A 86 -17.72 6.31 -14.36
CA ARG A 86 -16.44 6.55 -15.07
C ARG A 86 -16.51 6.17 -16.54
N SER A 87 -17.19 5.07 -16.87
CA SER A 87 -17.33 4.60 -18.25
C SER A 87 -18.28 5.46 -19.09
N THR A 88 -19.29 6.09 -18.49
CA THR A 88 -20.11 7.11 -19.18
C THR A 88 -19.31 8.40 -19.43
N ILE A 89 -18.40 8.79 -18.54
CA ILE A 89 -17.52 9.95 -18.71
C ILE A 89 -16.43 9.72 -19.79
N HIS A 90 -15.91 8.50 -19.95
CA HIS A 90 -14.92 8.20 -21.01
C HIS A 90 -15.54 8.08 -22.42
N LYS A 91 -16.85 7.88 -22.55
CA LYS A 91 -17.55 7.87 -23.85
C LYS A 91 -17.80 9.27 -24.41
N THR A 92 -17.89 10.31 -23.59
CA THR A 92 -18.08 11.70 -24.06
C THR A 92 -16.78 12.37 -24.52
N LYS A 93 -15.61 11.90 -24.07
CA LYS A 93 -14.30 12.40 -24.54
C LYS A 93 -13.80 11.81 -25.86
N LYS A 94 -14.46 10.79 -26.43
CA LYS A 94 -14.07 10.18 -27.73
C LYS A 94 -14.82 10.72 -28.95
N ARG A 95 -15.66 11.75 -28.79
CA ARG A 95 -16.46 12.37 -29.88
C ARG A 95 -16.07 13.82 -30.20
N ILE A 96 -14.79 14.18 -30.03
CA ILE A 96 -14.23 15.40 -30.64
C ILE A 96 -12.87 15.07 -31.25
N SER A 97 -12.86 14.16 -32.23
CA SER A 97 -11.84 14.15 -33.27
C SER A 97 -12.44 14.91 -34.45
N THR A 98 -12.12 16.19 -34.56
CA THR A 98 -12.54 17.04 -35.68
C THR A 98 -12.07 16.45 -37.02
N PRO A 99 -12.91 16.34 -38.05
CA PRO A 99 -12.43 16.09 -39.40
C PRO A 99 -11.95 17.43 -39.98
N ARG A 100 -10.68 17.51 -40.39
CA ARG A 100 -10.25 18.50 -41.39
C ARG A 100 -9.54 17.76 -42.51
N ASN A 101 -10.34 17.33 -43.48
CA ASN A 101 -9.87 17.14 -44.84
C ASN A 101 -10.81 17.97 -45.73
N ILE A 102 -10.36 19.16 -46.09
CA ILE A 102 -10.88 19.90 -47.24
C ILE A 102 -9.67 20.33 -48.06
N SER A 103 -9.53 19.63 -49.17
CA SER A 103 -8.74 19.98 -50.34
C SER A 103 -9.10 21.38 -50.86
N LYS A 104 -8.12 22.24 -51.16
CA LYS A 104 -7.88 22.81 -52.51
C LYS A 104 -6.91 24.01 -52.51
N HIS A 105 -6.10 24.00 -53.57
CA HIS A 105 -5.54 25.10 -54.34
C HIS A 105 -4.28 25.87 -53.87
N ARG A 106 -3.21 25.65 -54.64
CA ARG A 106 -2.06 26.53 -54.92
C ARG A 106 -2.42 28.02 -54.98
N HIS A 107 -1.54 28.88 -54.49
CA HIS A 107 -0.99 30.01 -55.27
C HIS A 107 0.41 30.40 -54.76
N ASN A 108 1.33 30.53 -55.71
CA ASN A 108 2.67 31.10 -55.63
C ASN A 108 2.61 32.56 -55.12
N CYS A 109 3.62 33.03 -54.36
CA CYS A 109 4.25 34.33 -54.55
C CYS A 109 5.56 34.42 -53.76
N ARG A 110 6.64 34.73 -54.48
CA ARG A 110 7.98 35.09 -53.99
C ARG A 110 7.94 36.47 -53.32
N GLY A 111 8.88 36.69 -52.40
CA GLY A 111 9.28 38.01 -51.89
C GLY A 111 10.65 37.88 -51.26
#